data_AF-A0A952ZU15-F1
#
_entry.id   AF-A0A952ZU15-F1
#
_cell.length_a   1.000
_cell.length_b   1.000
_cell.length_c   1.000
_cell.angle_alpha   90.00
_cell.angle_beta   90.00
_cell.angle_gamma   90.00
#
_symmetry.space_group_name_H-M   'P 1'
#
loop_
_entity.id
_entity.type
_entity.pdbx_description
1 polymer ?
#
loop_
_entity_poly.entity_id
_entity_poly.type
_entity_poly.pdbx_seq_one_letter_code
_entity_poly.pdbx_strand_id
1 'polypeptide(L)'
;MKMKLLGLIAAFMGALFGSSCRAGYDHCAETKVGGITIRVGLERSHPWLAEYRKFLEIEQAGVLRRKEIFQDSGGYAWVTLFDDHGRFEVRDLDDVQFTATLNHHAATRKYLGRFDFDLRRTYRFIPASEDAREPKVSP
;
A
#
# COMPACT_ATOMS: atom_id res chain seq x y z
N MET A 1 19.38 7.73 -48.32
CA MET A 1 18.09 7.66 -47.60
C MET A 1 17.89 6.23 -47.09
N LYS A 2 18.01 5.99 -45.78
CA LYS A 2 17.51 4.81 -45.03
C LYS A 2 17.88 5.00 -43.55
N MET A 3 16.96 5.58 -42.78
CA MET A 3 17.00 5.60 -41.31
C MET A 3 16.62 4.21 -40.80
N LYS A 4 17.42 3.62 -39.91
CA LYS A 4 17.03 2.43 -39.14
C LYS A 4 16.80 2.84 -37.68
N LEU A 5 15.51 2.87 -37.35
CA LEU A 5 14.92 3.01 -36.03
C LEU A 5 15.27 1.75 -35.21
N LEU A 6 16.02 1.88 -34.11
CA LEU A 6 16.26 0.79 -33.16
C LEU A 6 15.26 0.92 -32.01
N GLY A 7 14.42 -0.11 -31.90
CA GLY A 7 13.24 -0.16 -31.06
C GLY A 7 13.53 -0.30 -29.58
N LEU A 8 12.76 0.45 -28.81
CA LEU A 8 12.60 0.36 -27.37
C LEU A 8 11.64 -0.80 -27.06
N ILE A 9 12.15 -1.97 -26.66
CA ILE A 9 11.31 -3.03 -26.09
C ILE A 9 11.33 -2.86 -24.57
N ALA A 10 10.38 -2.07 -24.06
CA ALA A 10 10.07 -2.04 -22.64
C ALA A 10 9.29 -3.31 -22.29
N ALA A 11 9.99 -4.32 -21.75
CA ALA A 11 9.37 -5.52 -21.23
C ALA A 11 8.57 -5.17 -19.96
N PHE A 12 7.25 -5.01 -20.11
CA PHE A 12 6.30 -4.93 -19.02
C PHE A 12 6.22 -6.32 -18.36
N MET A 13 7.07 -6.58 -17.36
CA MET A 13 6.92 -7.72 -16.46
C MET A 13 5.65 -7.49 -15.64
N GLY A 14 4.54 -8.02 -16.14
CA GLY A 14 3.30 -8.17 -15.39
C GLY A 14 3.56 -9.06 -14.17
N ALA A 15 3.58 -8.43 -13.00
CA ALA A 15 3.63 -9.13 -11.73
C ALA A 15 2.35 -9.96 -11.55
N LEU A 16 2.49 -11.28 -11.66
CA LEU A 16 1.51 -12.24 -11.19
C LEU A 16 1.52 -12.19 -9.66
N PHE A 17 0.67 -11.34 -9.07
CA PHE A 17 0.42 -11.35 -7.63
C PHE A 17 -0.40 -12.59 -7.29
N GLY A 18 0.30 -13.65 -6.87
CA GLY A 18 -0.31 -14.77 -6.16
C GLY A 18 -0.88 -14.24 -4.85
N SER A 19 -2.18 -13.98 -4.83
CA SER A 19 -2.92 -13.58 -3.63
C SER A 19 -3.05 -14.80 -2.72
N SER A 20 -1.97 -15.17 -2.02
CA SER A 20 -2.10 -16.04 -0.86
C SER A 20 -2.73 -15.19 0.25
N CYS A 21 -4.06 -15.12 0.27
CA CYS A 21 -4.79 -14.64 1.44
C CYS A 21 -4.30 -15.46 2.64
N ARG A 22 -3.50 -14.83 3.49
CA ARG A 22 -3.05 -15.42 4.75
C ARG A 22 -4.30 -15.70 5.58
N ALA A 23 -4.46 -16.93 6.07
CA ALA A 23 -5.61 -17.30 6.89
C ALA A 23 -5.75 -16.33 8.08
N GLY A 24 -6.91 -15.70 8.24
CA GLY A 24 -7.24 -14.86 9.40
C GLY A 24 -7.63 -13.40 9.13
N TYR A 25 -7.64 -12.94 7.87
CA TYR A 25 -8.16 -11.60 7.53
C TYR A 25 -9.48 -11.71 6.75
N ASP A 26 -10.44 -10.84 7.05
CA ASP A 26 -11.64 -10.64 6.22
C ASP A 26 -11.27 -10.02 4.88
N HIS A 27 -10.32 -9.09 4.91
CA HIS A 27 -9.77 -8.44 3.73
C HIS A 27 -8.25 -8.33 3.85
N CYS A 28 -7.53 -8.58 2.76
CA CYS A 28 -6.09 -8.44 2.73
C CYS A 28 -5.66 -7.92 1.38
N ALA A 29 -4.71 -6.99 1.39
CA ALA A 29 -4.13 -6.40 0.19
C ALA A 29 -2.62 -6.29 0.35
N GLU A 30 -1.89 -6.45 -0.76
CA GLU A 30 -0.44 -6.44 -0.81
C GLU A 30 0.06 -5.47 -1.89
N THR A 31 1.21 -4.82 -1.62
CA THR A 31 2.01 -4.15 -2.64
C THR A 31 3.50 -4.28 -2.33
N LYS A 32 4.36 -3.98 -3.31
CA LYS A 32 5.82 -4.03 -3.15
C LYS A 32 6.45 -2.71 -3.59
N VAL A 33 7.27 -2.12 -2.72
CA VAL A 33 7.97 -0.86 -2.97
C VAL A 33 9.43 -1.01 -2.57
N GLY A 34 10.36 -0.81 -3.52
CA GLY A 34 11.79 -0.80 -3.23
C GLY A 34 12.34 -2.07 -2.55
N GLY A 35 11.76 -3.24 -2.84
CA GLY A 35 12.15 -4.51 -2.21
C GLY A 35 11.46 -4.81 -0.88
N ILE A 36 10.61 -3.92 -0.39
CA ILE A 36 9.77 -4.10 0.80
C ILE A 36 8.39 -4.56 0.33
N THR A 37 7.90 -5.67 0.88
CA THR A 37 6.51 -6.11 0.70
C THR A 37 5.67 -5.59 1.85
N ILE A 38 4.58 -4.90 1.53
CA ILE A 38 3.66 -4.30 2.49
C ILE A 38 2.32 -5.00 2.32
N ARG A 39 1.77 -5.52 3.43
CA ARG A 39 0.41 -6.07 3.46
C ARG A 39 -0.40 -5.36 4.52
N VAL A 40 -1.65 -5.07 4.18
CA VAL A 40 -2.62 -4.55 5.13
C VAL A 40 -3.78 -5.54 5.20
N GLY A 41 -3.98 -6.10 6.39
CA GLY A 41 -5.09 -6.97 6.71
C GLY A 41 -6.14 -6.22 7.51
N LEU A 42 -7.42 -6.49 7.23
CA LEU A 42 -8.56 -6.04 8.01
C LEU A 42 -9.24 -7.26 8.63
N GLU A 43 -9.53 -7.18 9.92
CA GLU A 43 -10.33 -8.15 10.66
C GLU A 43 -11.51 -7.41 11.28
N ARG A 44 -12.73 -7.89 11.04
CA ARG A 44 -13.95 -7.27 11.53
C ARG A 44 -13.96 -7.28 13.06
N SER A 45 -14.03 -6.11 13.69
CA SER A 45 -14.11 -6.00 15.16
C SER A 45 -15.55 -6.18 15.66
N HIS A 46 -16.54 -5.89 14.81
CA HIS A 46 -17.94 -5.91 15.19
C HIS A 46 -18.82 -6.62 14.15
N PRO A 47 -19.71 -7.56 14.51
CA PRO A 47 -20.60 -8.24 13.56
C PRO A 47 -21.50 -7.34 12.69
N TRP A 48 -21.86 -6.14 13.14
CA TRP A 48 -22.83 -5.25 12.47
C TRP A 48 -22.32 -3.86 12.12
N LEU A 49 -21.21 -3.40 12.71
CA LEU A 49 -20.58 -2.12 12.34
C LEU A 49 -19.47 -2.36 11.32
N ALA A 50 -19.25 -1.38 10.43
CA ALA A 50 -18.13 -1.39 9.48
C ALA A 50 -16.82 -0.98 10.17
N GLU A 51 -16.53 -1.61 11.32
CA GLU A 51 -15.34 -1.39 12.10
C GLU A 51 -14.38 -2.56 11.92
N TYR A 52 -13.10 -2.23 11.74
CA TYR A 52 -12.05 -3.19 11.47
C TYR A 52 -10.85 -2.94 12.39
N ARG A 53 -10.28 -4.03 12.90
CA ARG A 53 -8.91 -4.06 13.38
C ARG A 53 -7.98 -4.11 12.17
N LYS A 54 -7.04 -3.17 12.11
CA LYS A 54 -6.08 -3.05 11.01
C LYS A 54 -4.76 -3.69 11.41
N PHE A 55 -4.22 -4.55 10.56
CA PHE A 55 -2.92 -5.17 10.74
C PHE A 55 -1.99 -4.74 9.61
N LEU A 56 -0.84 -4.18 9.97
CA LEU A 56 0.25 -3.89 9.06
C LEU A 56 1.29 -5.00 9.14
N GLU A 57 1.54 -5.65 8.02
CA GLU A 57 2.67 -6.57 7.85
C GLU A 57 3.69 -5.98 6.90
N ILE A 58 4.96 -5.98 7.32
CA ILE A 58 6.09 -5.55 6.53
C ILE A 58 7.05 -6.71 6.41
N GLU A 59 7.40 -7.08 5.19
CA GLU A 59 8.43 -8.06 4.89
C GLU A 59 9.58 -7.40 4.13
N GLN A 60 10.78 -7.46 4.71
CA GLN A 60 11.99 -6.88 4.13
C GLN A 60 13.15 -7.83 4.36
N ALA A 61 13.86 -8.19 3.29
CA ALA A 61 14.99 -9.13 3.33
C ALA A 61 14.65 -10.46 4.05
N GLY A 62 13.43 -10.98 3.84
CA GLY A 62 12.93 -12.20 4.46
C GLY A 62 12.49 -12.05 5.93
N VAL A 63 12.68 -10.88 6.54
CA VAL A 63 12.20 -10.59 7.90
C VAL A 63 10.80 -10.02 7.84
N LEU A 64 9.86 -10.75 8.43
CA LEU A 64 8.47 -10.33 8.57
C LEU A 64 8.24 -9.67 9.93
N ARG A 65 7.64 -8.48 9.91
CA ARG A 65 7.14 -7.76 11.08
C ARG A 65 5.64 -7.57 10.93
N ARG A 66 4.88 -7.88 11.99
CA ARG A 66 3.44 -7.67 12.04
C ARG A 66 3.12 -6.80 13.25
N LYS A 67 2.25 -5.81 13.07
CA LYS A 67 1.65 -5.06 14.16
C LYS A 67 0.20 -4.72 13.87
N GLU A 68 -0.59 -4.63 14.91
CA GLU A 68 -1.88 -3.95 14.85
C GLU A 68 -1.63 -2.43 14.80
N ILE A 69 -2.38 -1.73 13.97
CA ILE A 69 -2.37 -0.27 13.86
C ILE A 69 -3.74 0.27 14.31
N PHE A 70 -3.93 1.59 14.24
CA PHE A 70 -5.09 2.26 14.82
C PHE A 70 -6.41 1.59 14.40
N GLN A 71 -7.29 1.32 15.36
CA GLN A 71 -8.57 0.68 15.09
C GLN A 71 -9.43 1.63 14.27
N ASP A 72 -10.02 1.12 13.19
CA ASP A 72 -10.98 1.92 12.43
C ASP A 72 -12.26 2.10 13.27
N SER A 73 -12.51 3.34 13.71
CA SER A 73 -13.68 3.74 14.49
C SER A 73 -14.76 4.44 13.66
N GLY A 74 -14.62 4.50 12.34
CA GLY A 74 -15.50 5.34 11.51
C GLY A 74 -15.53 5.07 10.01
N GLY A 75 -15.04 3.92 9.54
CA GLY A 75 -14.98 3.56 8.13
C GLY A 75 -13.72 4.07 7.40
N TYR A 76 -12.69 4.46 8.15
CA TYR A 76 -11.38 4.82 7.65
C TYR A 76 -10.44 3.60 7.66
N ALA A 77 -10.70 2.67 6.74
CA ALA A 77 -9.91 1.47 6.58
C ALA A 77 -8.57 1.72 5.86
N TRP A 78 -8.34 2.93 5.35
CA TRP A 78 -7.24 3.19 4.44
C TRP A 78 -5.87 3.27 5.14
N VAL A 79 -4.83 2.87 4.41
CA VAL A 79 -3.42 3.02 4.81
C VAL A 79 -2.66 3.57 3.62
N THR A 80 -1.89 4.63 3.80
CA THR A 80 -1.22 5.38 2.71
C THR A 80 0.26 5.11 2.67
N LEU A 81 0.83 5.15 1.46
CA LEU A 81 2.26 4.99 1.21
C LEU A 81 2.86 6.28 0.65
N PHE A 82 4.00 6.68 1.20
CA PHE A 82 4.77 7.84 0.75
C PHE A 82 6.24 7.49 0.54
N ASP A 83 6.87 8.22 -0.38
CA ASP A 83 8.32 8.41 -0.43
C ASP A 83 8.60 9.87 -0.07
N ASP A 84 9.13 10.10 1.13
CA ASP A 84 9.52 11.40 1.64
C ASP A 84 11.04 11.57 1.54
N HIS A 85 11.52 12.06 0.40
CA HIS A 85 12.95 12.33 0.15
C HIS A 85 13.85 11.07 0.29
N GLY A 86 13.36 9.90 -0.15
CA GLY A 86 14.03 8.60 0.01
C GLY A 86 13.69 7.88 1.31
N ARG A 87 12.91 8.49 2.20
CA ARG A 87 12.29 7.82 3.36
C ARG A 87 10.93 7.27 2.95
N PHE A 88 10.83 5.95 2.82
CA PHE A 88 9.55 5.28 2.68
C PHE A 88 8.75 5.39 3.97
N GLU A 89 7.49 5.77 3.87
CA GLU A 89 6.56 5.86 4.99
C GLU A 89 5.28 5.08 4.70
N VAL A 90 4.85 4.30 5.68
CA VAL A 90 3.50 3.74 5.74
C VAL A 90 2.73 4.52 6.80
N ARG A 91 1.64 5.17 6.43
CA ARG A 91 0.87 6.04 7.31
C ARG A 91 -0.58 5.58 7.43
N ASP A 92 -1.11 5.69 8.63
CA ASP A 92 -2.54 5.58 8.92
C ASP A 92 -3.11 6.98 9.24
N LEU A 93 -4.37 7.06 9.67
CA LEU A 93 -5.14 8.29 9.92
C LEU A 93 -4.32 9.42 10.54
N ASP A 94 -3.54 9.12 11.58
CA ASP A 94 -2.87 10.15 12.39
C ASP A 94 -1.36 10.02 12.46
N ASP A 95 -0.76 8.89 12.06
CA ASP A 95 0.65 8.64 12.37
C ASP A 95 1.38 7.76 11.36
N VAL A 96 2.71 7.91 11.34
CA VAL A 96 3.65 7.07 10.61
C VAL A 96 3.78 5.74 11.34
N GLN A 97 3.27 4.70 10.71
CA GLN A 97 3.28 3.35 11.26
C GLN A 97 4.60 2.62 10.98
N PHE A 98 5.26 2.93 9.87
CA PHE A 98 6.53 2.31 9.52
C PHE A 98 7.36 3.25 8.66
N THR A 99 8.68 3.20 8.84
CA THR A 99 9.64 3.89 7.98
C THR A 99 10.76 2.96 7.54
N ALA A 100 11.28 3.20 6.34
CA ALA A 100 12.49 2.59 5.84
C ALA A 100 13.20 3.51 4.85
N THR A 101 14.49 3.30 4.64
CA THR A 101 15.25 3.99 3.59
C THR A 101 15.10 3.23 2.28
N LEU A 102 14.75 3.95 1.20
CA LEU A 102 14.77 3.41 -0.15
C LEU A 102 16.13 3.66 -0.79
N ASN A 103 16.58 2.74 -1.65
CA ASN A 103 17.84 2.88 -2.39
C ASN A 103 17.78 3.95 -3.50
N HIS A 104 16.65 4.64 -3.64
CA HIS A 104 16.49 5.77 -4.55
C HIS A 104 16.01 6.99 -3.75
N HIS A 105 16.49 8.16 -4.14
CA HIS A 105 16.11 9.42 -3.53
C HIS A 105 15.09 10.11 -4.42
N ALA A 106 13.84 10.19 -3.99
CA ALA A 106 12.93 11.18 -4.57
C ALA A 106 13.41 12.59 -4.20
N ALA A 107 13.35 13.52 -5.15
CA ALA A 107 13.70 14.92 -4.90
C ALA A 107 12.67 15.62 -4.00
N THR A 108 11.46 15.09 -3.91
CA THR A 108 10.33 15.67 -3.19
C THR A 108 9.46 14.56 -2.58
N ARG A 109 8.69 14.90 -1.55
CA ARG A 109 7.64 14.01 -1.03
C ARG A 109 6.69 13.58 -2.16
N LYS A 110 6.45 12.28 -2.27
CA LYS A 110 5.61 11.66 -3.29
C LYS A 110 4.61 10.70 -2.66
N TYR A 111 3.33 10.92 -2.95
CA TYR A 111 2.29 9.94 -2.70
C TYR A 111 2.42 8.75 -3.65
N LEU A 112 2.49 7.54 -3.10
CA LEU A 112 2.64 6.31 -3.88
C LEU A 112 1.32 5.59 -4.11
N GLY A 113 0.36 5.77 -3.20
CA GLY A 113 -0.95 5.14 -3.26
C GLY A 113 -1.50 4.81 -1.87
N ARG A 114 -2.62 4.09 -1.83
CA ARG A 114 -3.25 3.66 -0.58
C ARG A 114 -3.81 2.26 -0.67
N PHE A 115 -3.83 1.55 0.45
CA PHE A 115 -4.73 0.43 0.65
C PHE A 115 -6.10 0.98 0.98
N ASP A 116 -7.13 0.60 0.24
CA ASP A 116 -8.49 1.09 0.43
C ASP A 116 -9.48 0.18 -0.30
N PHE A 117 -10.77 0.36 -0.03
CA PHE A 117 -11.84 -0.22 -0.84
C PHE A 117 -12.01 0.58 -2.13
N ASP A 118 -11.93 -0.11 -3.27
CA ASP A 118 -12.27 0.51 -4.55
C ASP A 118 -13.79 0.68 -4.76
N LEU A 119 -14.18 1.22 -5.91
CA LEU A 119 -15.60 1.43 -6.27
C LEU A 119 -16.42 0.12 -6.31
N ARG A 120 -15.77 -1.03 -6.41
CA ARG A 120 -16.39 -2.36 -6.39
C ARG A 120 -16.36 -2.99 -5.00
N ARG A 121 -15.99 -2.23 -3.97
CA ARG A 121 -15.82 -2.70 -2.59
C ARG A 121 -14.80 -3.83 -2.47
N THR A 122 -13.79 -3.83 -3.34
CA THR A 122 -12.65 -4.74 -3.21
C THR A 122 -11.54 -4.01 -2.48
N TYR A 123 -11.10 -4.56 -1.34
CA TYR A 123 -9.96 -4.02 -0.61
C TYR A 123 -8.67 -4.35 -1.36
N ARG A 124 -7.95 -3.33 -1.82
CA ARG A 124 -6.70 -3.50 -2.58
C ARG A 124 -5.78 -2.31 -2.41
N PHE A 125 -4.56 -2.45 -2.91
CA PHE A 125 -3.72 -1.29 -3.15
C PHE A 125 -4.18 -0.53 -4.40
N ILE A 126 -4.46 0.76 -4.24
CA ILE A 126 -4.81 1.72 -5.28
C ILE A 126 -3.58 2.62 -5.47
N PRO A 127 -2.83 2.46 -6.57
CA PRO A 127 -1.63 3.26 -6.80
C PRO A 127 -1.98 4.72 -7.11
N ALA A 128 -1.08 5.65 -6.82
CA ALA A 128 -1.27 7.08 -7.10
C ALA A 128 -1.45 7.39 -8.60
N SER A 129 -1.00 6.50 -9.48
CA SER A 129 -1.25 6.59 -10.93
C SER A 129 -2.71 6.34 -11.31
N GLU A 130 -3.46 5.66 -10.44
CA GLU A 130 -4.89 5.37 -10.62
C GLU A 130 -5.75 6.41 -9.90
N ASP A 131 -5.44 6.72 -8.64
CA ASP A 131 -6.06 7.81 -7.88
C ASP A 131 -4.99 8.64 -7.17
N ALA A 132 -4.70 9.82 -7.71
CA ALA A 132 -3.67 10.71 -7.19
C ALA A 132 -4.10 11.48 -5.92
N ARG A 133 -5.35 11.34 -5.47
CA ARG A 133 -5.85 12.05 -4.30
C ARG A 133 -5.36 11.38 -3.02
N GLU A 134 -4.56 12.10 -2.24
CA GLU A 134 -4.28 11.71 -0.85
C GLU A 134 -5.59 11.74 -0.03
N PRO A 135 -5.93 10.67 0.70
CA PRO A 135 -7.01 10.72 1.68
C PRO A 135 -6.78 11.86 2.66
N LYS A 136 -7.82 12.66 2.88
CA LYS A 136 -7.81 13.71 3.90
C LYS A 136 -8.69 13.27 5.05
N VAL A 137 -8.17 13.37 6.27
CA VAL A 137 -9.02 13.35 7.46
C VAL A 137 -9.85 14.63 7.41
N SER A 138 -11.17 14.51 7.43
CA SER A 138 -12.02 15.70 7.60
C SER A 138 -11.84 16.15 9.06
N PRO A 139 -11.43 17.41 9.31
CA PRO A 139 -11.25 17.93 10.66
C PRO A 139 -12.57 17.99 11.45
#